data_AF-A0A939GSR5-F1
#
_entry.id   AF-A0A939GSR5-F1
#
_cell.length_a   1.000
_cell.length_b   1.000
_cell.length_c   1.000
_cell.angle_alpha   90.00
_cell.angle_beta   90.00
_cell.angle_gamma   90.00
#
_symmetry.space_group_name_H-M   'P 1'
#
loop_
_entity.id
_entity.type
_entity.pdbx_description
1 polymer ?
#
loop_
_entity_poly.entity_id
_entity_poly.type
_entity_poly.pdbx_seq_one_letter_code
_entity_poly.pdbx_strand_id
1 'polypeptide(L)' 'MFSISDLKNTRYYQEVRYEVIFNLVMRLLERRIGGVSQDLQVKINKLSVEDLENLGLALLDF' A
#
# COMPACT_ATOMS: atom_id res chain seq x y z
N MET A 1 4.66 -26.26 -15.39
CA MET A 1 5.40 -25.43 -14.43
C MET A 1 4.59 -24.16 -14.22
N PHE A 2 4.28 -23.76 -12.99
CA PHE A 2 3.58 -22.49 -12.73
C PHE A 2 4.53 -21.32 -13.04
N SER A 3 4.04 -20.34 -13.79
CA SER A 3 4.79 -19.12 -14.09
C SER A 3 4.61 -18.08 -12.99
N ILE A 4 5.52 -17.09 -12.94
CA ILE A 4 5.38 -15.93 -12.05
C ILE A 4 4.09 -15.17 -12.36
N SER A 5 3.66 -15.13 -13.62
CA SER A 5 2.40 -14.49 -14.03
C SER A 5 1.19 -15.16 -13.40
N ASP A 6 1.21 -16.50 -13.29
CA ASP A 6 0.14 -17.25 -12.63
C ASP A 6 0.09 -16.92 -11.13
N LEU A 7 1.25 -16.77 -10.48
CA LEU A 7 1.33 -16.38 -9.08
C LEU A 7 0.81 -14.96 -8.84
N LYS A 8 1.10 -14.01 -9.75
CA LYS A 8 0.63 -12.63 -9.65
C LYS A 8 -0.90 -12.51 -9.65
N ASN A 9 -1.58 -13.44 -10.31
CA ASN A 9 -3.05 -13.46 -10.37
C ASN A 9 -3.69 -14.12 -9.15
N THR A 10 -2.90 -14.74 -8.26
CA THR A 10 -3.44 -15.34 -7.04
C THR A 10 -3.92 -14.25 -6.09
N ARG A 11 -5.06 -14.51 -5.43
CA ARG A 11 -5.59 -13.65 -4.37
C ARG A 11 -4.54 -13.40 -3.27
N TYR A 12 -3.83 -14.45 -2.87
CA TYR A 12 -2.79 -14.36 -1.85
C TYR A 12 -1.68 -13.38 -2.24
N TYR A 13 -1.20 -13.43 -3.49
CA TYR A 13 -0.18 -12.48 -3.95
C TYR A 13 -0.68 -11.03 -3.92
N GLN A 14 -1.94 -10.79 -4.29
CA GLN A 14 -2.54 -9.46 -4.27
C GLN A 14 -2.69 -8.93 -2.83
N GLU A 15 -3.08 -9.79 -1.88
CA GLU A 15 -3.16 -9.45 -0.45
C GLU A 15 -1.79 -9.10 0.13
N VAL A 16 -0.76 -9.90 -0.16
CA VAL A 16 0.63 -9.61 0.26
C VAL A 16 1.12 -8.30 -0.36
N ARG A 17 0.85 -8.08 -1.66
CA ARG A 17 1.25 -6.84 -2.34
C ARG A 17 0.58 -5.62 -1.69
N TYR A 18 -0.72 -5.71 -1.41
CA TYR A 18 -1.47 -4.68 -0.69
C TYR A 18 -0.85 -4.38 0.69
N GLU A 19 -0.61 -5.42 1.51
CA GLU A 19 -0.09 -5.26 2.87
C GLU A 19 1.28 -4.56 2.89
N VAL A 20 2.17 -4.95 1.98
CA VAL A 20 3.50 -4.34 1.85
C VAL A 20 3.40 -2.86 1.50
N ILE A 21 2.57 -2.49 0.52
CA ILE A 21 2.43 -1.10 0.08
C ILE A 21 1.75 -0.26 1.16
N PHE A 22 0.68 -0.77 1.77
CA PHE A 22 -0.02 -0.09 2.86
C PHE A 22 0.93 0.23 4.02
N ASN A 23 1.73 -0.74 4.46
CA ASN A 23 2.70 -0.55 5.54
C ASN A 23 3.78 0.48 5.19
N LEU A 24 4.23 0.51 3.93
CA LEU A 24 5.18 1.52 3.47
C LEU A 24 4.55 2.92 3.49
N VAL A 25 3.35 3.08 2.93
CA VAL A 25 2.60 4.34 2.93
C VAL A 25 2.40 4.86 4.35
N MET A 26 2.01 3.99 5.28
CA MET A 26 1.84 4.35 6.68
C MET A 26 3.12 4.90 7.30
N ARG A 27 4.27 4.25 7.08
CA ARG A 27 5.58 4.72 7.55
C ARG A 27 6.01 6.04 6.90
N LEU A 28 5.69 6.24 5.62
CA LEU A 28 5.99 7.49 4.91
C LEU A 28 5.17 8.65 5.48
N LEU A 29 3.87 8.42 5.70
CA LEU A 29 3.00 9.39 6.37
C LEU A 29 3.50 9.70 7.78
N GLU A 30 3.83 8.67 8.56
CA GLU A 30 4.36 8.86 9.92
C GLU A 30 5.61 9.74 9.95
N ARG A 31 6.52 9.55 8.98
CA ARG A 31 7.73 10.36 8.84
C ARG A 31 7.47 11.79 8.40
N ARG A 32 6.46 12.01 7.55
CA ARG A 32 6.17 13.36 6.99
C ARG A 32 5.31 14.22 7.89
N ILE A 33 4.26 13.64 8.47
CA ILE A 33 3.24 14.39 9.21
C ILE A 33 3.18 14.01 10.69
N GLY A 34 4.04 13.11 11.17
CA GLY A 34 3.97 12.58 12.53
C GLY A 34 2.83 11.58 12.66
N GLY A 35 2.12 11.57 13.80
CA GLY A 35 1.10 10.56 14.05
C GLY A 35 -0.02 10.51 13.00
N VAL A 36 -0.31 9.32 12.48
CA VAL A 36 -1.43 9.11 11.55
C VAL A 36 -2.67 8.72 12.35
N SER A 37 -3.73 9.55 12.27
CA SER A 37 -4.98 9.30 12.99
C SER A 37 -5.67 8.02 12.52
N GLN A 38 -6.44 7.38 13.41
CA GLN A 38 -7.20 6.17 13.08
C GLN A 38 -8.19 6.39 11.93
N ASP A 39 -8.82 7.57 11.86
CA ASP A 39 -9.72 7.92 10.75
C ASP A 39 -9.00 7.95 9.41
N LEU A 40 -7.76 8.47 9.39
CA LEU A 40 -6.94 8.51 8.19
C LEU A 40 -6.47 7.09 7.81
N GLN A 41 -6.08 6.27 8.78
CA GLN A 41 -5.76 4.85 8.56
C GLN A 41 -6.92 4.09 7.92
N VAL A 42 -8.15 4.28 8.42
CA VAL A 42 -9.36 3.63 7.87
C VAL A 42 -9.64 4.10 6.44
N LYS A 43 -9.41 5.38 6.12
CA LYS A 43 -9.56 5.89 4.76
C LYS A 43 -8.52 5.27 3.82
N ILE A 44 -7.25 5.20 4.24
CA ILE A 44 -6.17 4.61 3.46
C ILE A 44 -6.39 3.11 3.27
N ASN A 45 -6.92 2.40 4.27
CA ASN A 45 -7.18 0.96 4.18
C ASN A 45 -8.25 0.61 3.14
N LYS A 46 -9.12 1.56 2.77
CA LYS A 46 -10.15 1.36 1.73
C LYS A 46 -9.64 1.61 0.31
N LEU A 47 -8.40 2.07 0.16
CA LEU A 47 -7.82 2.35 -1.16
C LEU A 47 -7.54 1.05 -1.92
N SER A 48 -7.58 1.14 -3.25
CA SER A 48 -7.09 0.07 -4.10
C SER A 48 -5.57 -0.04 -4.00
N VAL A 49 -5.00 -1.16 -4.47
CA VAL A 49 -3.54 -1.33 -4.52
C VAL A 49 -2.90 -0.23 -5.38
N GLU A 50 -3.51 0.11 -6.51
CA GLU A 50 -3.02 1.14 -7.44
C GLU A 50 -3.06 2.54 -6.79
N ASP A 51 -4.13 2.87 -6.07
CA ASP A 51 -4.22 4.14 -5.34
C ASP A 51 -3.19 4.23 -4.22
N LEU A 52 -2.90 3.10 -3.54
CA LEU A 52 -1.84 3.04 -2.53
C LEU A 52 -0.44 3.22 -3.15
N GLU A 53 -0.18 2.63 -4.32
CA GLU A 53 1.08 2.83 -5.06
C GLU A 53 1.25 4.31 -5.46
N ASN A 54 0.19 4.92 -6.02
CA ASN A 54 0.19 6.33 -6.41
C ASN A 54 0.40 7.26 -5.20
N LEU A 55 -0.27 6.98 -4.08
CA LEU A 55 -0.04 7.71 -2.84
C LEU A 55 1.39 7.55 -2.34
N GLY A 56 1.95 6.33 -2.40
CA GLY A 56 3.34 6.05 -2.04
C GLY A 56 4.34 6.85 -2.88
N LEU A 57 4.14 6.91 -4.19
CA LEU A 57 4.98 7.72 -5.11
C LEU A 57 4.90 9.20 -4.79
N ALA A 58 3.68 9.74 -4.64
CA ALA A 58 3.48 11.15 -4.27
C ALA A 58 4.13 11.47 -2.91
N LEU A 59 4.15 10.52 -1.97
CA LEU A 59 4.84 10.62 -0.69
C LEU A 59 6.36 10.40 -0.77
N LEU A 60 6.94 10.05 -1.91
CA LEU A 60 8.39 9.94 -2.08
C LEU A 60 8.97 11.13 -2.87
N ASP A 61 8.17 11.74 -3.73
CA ASP A 61 8.60 12.84 -4.61
C ASP A 61 8.75 14.22 -3.93
N PHE A 62 8.38 14.35 -2.65
CA PHE A 62 8.46 15.58 -1.85
C PHE A 62 9.73 15.68 -0.98
#